data_AF-A0A1I6DC24-F1
#
_entry.id   AF-A0A1I6DC24-F1
#
_cell.length_a   1.000
_cell.length_b   1.000
_cell.length_c   1.000
_cell.angle_alpha   90.00
_cell.angle_beta   90.00
_cell.angle_gamma   90.00
#
_symmetry.space_group_name_H-M   'P 1'
#
loop_
_entity.id
_entity.type
_entity.pdbx_description
1 polymer ?
#
loop_
_entity_poly.entity_id
_entity_poly.type
_entity_poly.pdbx_seq_one_letter_code
_entity_poly.pdbx_strand_id
1 'polypeptide(L)' 'MNEFVDSLLIRVEQAEQAVRRAVEQQDEYAADVHRADLANLRRLAAEHGVPVGAPEEG' A
#
# COMPACT_ATOMS: atom_id res chain seq x y z
N MET A 1 11.18 -7.37 17.43
CA MET A 1 10.53 -7.18 16.13
C MET A 1 9.05 -7.42 16.35
N ASN A 2 8.17 -6.50 15.94
CA ASN A 2 6.74 -6.59 16.25
C ASN A 2 6.05 -7.22 15.04
N GLU A 3 5.63 -8.49 15.13
CA GLU A 3 5.09 -9.27 14.00
C GLU A 3 3.98 -8.53 13.22
N PHE A 4 3.20 -7.71 13.92
CA PHE A 4 2.23 -6.81 13.32
C PHE A 4 2.85 -5.77 12.38
N VAL A 5 3.92 -5.10 12.82
CA VAL A 5 4.62 -4.07 12.04
C VAL A 5 5.24 -4.69 10.80
N ASP A 6 5.94 -5.81 10.94
CA ASP A 6 6.56 -6.50 9.81
C ASP A 6 5.52 -6.96 8.79
N SER A 7 4.41 -7.55 9.25
CA SER A 7 3.31 -7.94 8.38
C SER A 7 2.67 -6.73 7.68
N LEU A 8 2.51 -5.60 8.38
CA LEU A 8 1.94 -4.39 7.80
C LEU A 8 2.83 -3.78 6.72
N LEU A 9 4.14 -3.72 6.95
CA LEU A 9 5.11 -3.23 5.97
C LEU A 9 5.11 -4.10 4.70
N ILE A 10 5.12 -5.43 4.86
CA ILE A 10 5.04 -6.38 3.74
C ILE A 10 3.76 -6.14 2.92
N ARG A 11 2.62 -5.98 3.58
CA ARG A 11 1.34 -5.76 2.89
C ARG A 11 1.29 -4.45 2.14
N VAL A 12 1.86 -3.37 2.70
CA VAL A 12 1.98 -2.08 2.02
C VAL A 12 2.81 -2.24 0.74
N GLU A 13 3.98 -2.87 0.82
CA GLU A 13 4.83 -3.10 -0.35
C GLU A 13 4.11 -3.93 -1.43
N GLN A 14 3.39 -4.98 -1.02
CA GLN A 14 2.61 -5.83 -1.92
C GLN A 14 1.50 -5.04 -2.62
N ALA A 15 0.76 -4.19 -1.89
CA ALA A 15 -0.28 -3.35 -2.46
C ALA A 15 0.30 -2.31 -3.43
N GLU A 16 1.45 -1.71 -3.13
CA GLU A 16 2.15 -0.80 -4.04
C GLU A 16 2.59 -1.49 -5.34
N GLN A 17 3.14 -2.71 -5.24
CA GLN A 17 3.46 -3.51 -6.43
C GLN A 17 2.21 -3.87 -7.24
N ALA A 18 1.09 -4.18 -6.58
CA ALA A 18 -0.16 -4.50 -7.24
C ALA A 18 -0.74 -3.29 -7.99
N VAL A 19 -0.69 -2.08 -7.41
CA VAL A 19 -1.04 -0.83 -8.09
C VAL A 19 -0.17 -0.63 -9.33
N ARG A 20 1.16 -0.74 -9.19
CA ARG A 20 2.10 -0.58 -10.33
C ARG A 20 1.76 -1.55 -11.46
N ARG A 21 1.61 -2.84 -11.15
CA ARG A 21 1.27 -3.87 -12.14
C ARG A 21 -0.08 -3.62 -12.81
N ALA A 22 -1.09 -3.19 -12.07
CA ALA A 22 -2.40 -2.90 -12.66
C ALA A 22 -2.34 -1.70 -13.62
N VAL A 23 -1.57 -0.66 -13.27
CA VAL A 23 -1.31 0.49 -14.16
C VAL A 23 -0.53 0.06 -15.42
N GLU A 24 0.52 -0.75 -15.27
CA GLU A 24 1.31 -1.28 -16.39
C GLU A 24 0.47 -2.11 -17.36
N GLN A 25 -0.52 -2.84 -16.84
CA GLN A 25 -1.46 -3.66 -17.63
C GLN A 25 -2.64 -2.86 -18.19
N GLN A 26 -2.73 -1.55 -17.90
CA GLN A 26 -3.87 -0.70 -18.24
C GLN A 26 -5.21 -1.22 -17.68
N ASP A 27 -5.15 -1.95 -16.56
CA ASP A 27 -6.33 -2.41 -15.83
C ASP A 27 -6.73 -1.35 -14.80
N GLU A 28 -7.53 -0.37 -15.26
CA GLU A 28 -7.95 0.77 -14.44
C GLU A 28 -8.78 0.35 -13.22
N TYR A 29 -9.60 -0.69 -13.37
CA TYR A 29 -10.42 -1.21 -12.28
C TYR A 29 -9.55 -1.85 -11.20
N ALA A 30 -8.63 -2.74 -11.57
CA ALA A 30 -7.69 -3.34 -10.62
C ALA A 30 -6.82 -2.27 -9.96
N ALA A 31 -6.39 -1.25 -10.71
CA ALA A 31 -5.58 -0.16 -10.17
C ALA A 31 -6.34 0.64 -9.10
N ASP A 32 -7.62 0.92 -9.31
CA ASP A 32 -8.46 1.60 -8.32
C ASP A 32 -8.65 0.76 -7.04
N VAL A 33 -8.97 -0.52 -7.20
CA VAL A 33 -9.11 -1.47 -6.09
C VAL A 33 -7.82 -1.54 -5.25
N HIS A 34 -6.66 -1.68 -5.89
CA HIS A 34 -5.37 -1.75 -5.19
C HIS A 34 -4.99 -0.41 -4.54
N ARG A 35 -5.33 0.74 -5.13
CA ARG A 35 -5.10 2.05 -4.51
C ARG A 35 -5.96 2.23 -3.26
N ALA A 36 -7.20 1.77 -3.27
CA ALA A 36 -8.07 1.81 -2.10
C ALA A 36 -7.53 0.94 -0.96
N ASP A 37 -7.05 -0.27 -1.25
CA ASP A 37 -6.41 -1.14 -0.25
C ASP A 37 -5.12 -0.52 0.31
N LEU A 38 -4.26 0.03 -0.56
CA LEU A 38 -3.05 0.74 -0.15
C LEU A 38 -3.35 1.94 0.75
N ALA A 39 -4.39 2.72 0.44
CA ALA A 39 -4.81 3.85 1.27
C ALA A 39 -5.27 3.38 2.66
N ASN A 40 -6.01 2.27 2.73
CA ASN A 40 -6.44 1.66 3.99
C ASN A 40 -5.25 1.16 4.83
N LEU A 41 -4.28 0.49 4.20
CA LEU A 41 -3.06 0.03 4.87
C LEU A 41 -2.21 1.20 5.39
N ARG A 42 -2.08 2.28 4.62
CA ARG A 42 -1.37 3.50 5.06
C ARG A 42 -2.06 4.18 6.24
N ARG A 43 -3.39 4.21 6.24
CA ARG A 43 -4.15 4.70 7.39
C ARG A 43 -3.92 3.83 8.64
N LEU A 44 -4.01 2.51 8.49
CA LEU A 44 -3.75 1.58 9.59
C LEU A 44 -2.33 1.76 10.14
N ALA A 45 -1.33 1.93 9.28
CA ALA A 45 0.04 2.22 9.70
C ALA A 45 0.12 3.52 10.51
N ALA A 46 -0.52 4.59 10.06
CA ALA A 46 -0.56 5.86 10.80
C ALA A 46 -1.25 5.72 12.17
N GLU A 47 -2.36 4.99 12.25
CA GLU A 47 -3.10 4.72 13.51
C GLU A 47 -2.24 3.95 14.52
N HIS A 48 -1.31 3.12 14.05
CA HIS A 48 -0.38 2.35 14.88
C HIS A 48 1.02 2.99 15.01
N GLY A 49 1.24 4.20 14.50
CA GLY A 49 2.53 4.90 14.56
C GLY A 49 3.64 4.24 13.72
N VAL A 50 3.28 3.46 12.70
CA VAL A 50 4.22 2.81 11.79
C VAL A 50 4.50 3.74 10.60
N PRO A 51 5.77 4.13 10.37
CA PRO A 51 6.12 4.95 9.22
C PRO A 51 6.11 4.08 7.96
N VAL A 52 5.14 4.33 7.09
CA VAL A 52 5.09 3.79 5.73
C VAL A 52 5.26 4.97 4.78
N GLY A 53 6.20 4.86 3.84
CA GLY A 53 6.57 5.97 2.95
C GLY A 53 5.35 6.70 2.40
N ALA A 54 5.32 8.02 2.57
CA ALA A 54 4.30 8.84 1.93
C ALA A 54 4.40 8.64 0.41
N PRO A 55 3.28 8.72 -0.34
CA PRO A 55 3.38 8.80 -1.79
C PRO A 55 4.35 9.94 -2.12
N GLU A 56 5.39 9.63 -2.88
CA GLU A 56 6.26 10.65 -3.46
C GLU A 56 5.37 11.51 -4.36
N GLU A 57 4.92 12.66 -3.85
CA GLU A 57 4.32 13.72 -4.64
C GLU A 57 5.48 14.35 -5.45
N GLY A 58 5.76 13.76 -6.61
CA GLY A 58 6.66 14.28 -7.64
C GLY A 58 5.90 14.75 -8.86
#